data_AF-A0A4Y2GHJ1-F1
#
_entry.id   AF-A0A4Y2GHJ1-F1
#
_cell.length_a   1.000
_cell.length_b   1.000
_cell.length_c   1.000
_cell.angle_alpha   90.00
_cell.angle_beta   90.00
_cell.angle_gamma   90.00
#
_symmetry.space_group_name_H-M   'P 1'
#
loop_
_entity.id
_entity.type
_entity.pdbx_description
1 polymer ?
#
loop_
_entity_poly.entity_id
_entity_poly.type
_entity_poly.pdbx_seq_one_letter_code
_entity_poly.pdbx_strand_id
1 'polypeptide(L)'
;MGNDFCSALLGLHIFTGCDTRSAFKGKGKIKPLKIMQSNLIYSKVFQDLGSSWELTNSLINNLEAFVCELYGYPSTDQINDVRYKIFKLKFKIDVTFPPNFESLLLQIKRSNYQANIHRRCLKNYIDAPITSASGWVICDKNISVQWSTMPIAPDFFAKTHLLCMC
;
A
#
# COMPACT_ATOMS: atom_id res chain seq x y z
N MET A 1 -17.12 -4.64 19.06
CA MET A 1 -16.16 -3.69 18.45
C MET A 1 -16.79 -2.31 18.48
N GLY A 2 -16.05 -1.25 18.82
CA GLY A 2 -16.56 0.12 18.79
C GLY A 2 -16.79 0.61 17.35
N ASN A 3 -17.69 1.58 17.16
CA ASN A 3 -18.09 2.08 15.83
C ASN A 3 -16.88 2.58 15.01
N ASP A 4 -15.91 3.20 15.68
CA ASP A 4 -14.67 3.72 15.10
C ASP A 4 -13.74 2.64 14.55
N PHE A 5 -13.73 1.46 15.17
CA PHE A 5 -12.95 0.33 14.64
C PHE A 5 -13.63 -0.29 13.44
N CYS A 6 -14.97 -0.38 13.45
CA CYS A 6 -15.74 -0.88 12.32
C CYS A 6 -15.54 -0.03 11.06
N SER A 7 -15.50 1.30 11.20
CA SER A 7 -15.27 2.22 10.07
C SER A 7 -13.82 2.19 9.54
N ALA A 8 -12.86 1.82 10.39
CA ALA A 8 -11.45 1.61 10.01
C ALA A 8 -11.20 0.27 9.29
N LEU A 9 -11.99 -0.78 9.61
CA LEU A 9 -11.80 -2.12 9.04
C LEU A 9 -11.82 -2.15 7.52
N LEU A 10 -12.65 -1.33 6.88
CA LEU A 10 -12.72 -1.25 5.42
C LEU A 10 -11.38 -0.77 4.84
N GLY A 11 -10.84 0.32 5.37
CA GLY A 11 -9.54 0.85 4.95
C GLY A 11 -8.41 -0.16 5.19
N LEU A 12 -8.40 -0.78 6.38
CA LEU A 12 -7.41 -1.80 6.73
C LEU A 12 -7.49 -3.00 5.80
N HIS A 13 -8.69 -3.52 5.53
CA HIS A 13 -8.91 -4.68 4.67
C HIS A 13 -8.37 -4.43 3.27
N ILE A 14 -8.69 -3.28 2.67
CA ILE A 14 -8.23 -2.90 1.33
C ILE A 14 -6.71 -2.68 1.31
N PHE A 15 -6.18 -1.98 2.31
CA PHE A 15 -4.76 -1.62 2.34
C PHE A 15 -3.83 -2.82 2.53
N THR A 16 -4.26 -3.80 3.33
CA THR A 16 -3.48 -5.01 3.65
C THR A 16 -3.69 -6.16 2.66
N GLY A 17 -4.53 -5.97 1.65
CA GLY A 17 -4.80 -6.91 0.57
C GLY A 17 -6.24 -7.39 0.56
N CYS A 18 -6.90 -7.34 -0.59
CA CYS A 18 -8.26 -7.83 -0.87
C CYS A 18 -8.27 -8.45 -2.26
N ASP A 19 -9.42 -8.89 -2.77
CA ASP A 19 -9.49 -9.60 -4.06
C ASP A 19 -8.92 -8.79 -5.24
N THR A 20 -8.98 -7.46 -5.16
CA THR A 20 -8.46 -6.54 -6.18
C THR A 20 -7.06 -6.00 -5.85
N ARG A 21 -6.45 -6.42 -4.73
CA ARG A 21 -5.26 -5.81 -4.11
C ARG A 21 -4.29 -6.82 -3.54
N SER A 22 -3.01 -6.71 -3.91
CA SER A 22 -1.95 -7.53 -3.33
C SER A 22 -1.78 -7.29 -1.83
N ALA A 23 -1.46 -8.36 -1.11
CA ALA A 23 -1.08 -8.31 0.29
C ALA A 23 0.42 -8.02 0.47
N PHE A 24 0.79 -7.54 1.66
CA PHE A 24 2.20 -7.43 2.04
C PHE A 24 2.79 -8.83 2.25
N LYS A 25 3.93 -9.13 1.59
CA LYS A 25 4.58 -10.45 1.65
C LYS A 25 4.77 -10.88 3.11
N GLY A 26 4.37 -12.11 3.45
CA GLY A 26 4.54 -12.69 4.79
C GLY A 26 3.78 -11.97 5.91
N LYS A 27 2.79 -11.10 5.60
CA LYS A 27 1.95 -10.42 6.60
C LYS A 27 0.49 -10.86 6.45
N GLY A 28 0.03 -11.72 7.36
CA GLY A 28 -1.39 -12.06 7.49
C GLY A 28 -2.20 -10.91 8.12
N LYS A 29 -3.53 -11.02 8.17
CA LYS A 29 -4.44 -9.94 8.63
C LYS A 29 -4.49 -9.71 10.14
N ILE A 30 -4.10 -10.70 10.95
CA ILE A 30 -4.15 -10.60 12.43
C ILE A 30 -3.19 -9.53 12.95
N LYS A 31 -1.93 -9.52 12.47
CA LYS A 31 -0.92 -8.55 12.88
C LYS A 31 -1.33 -7.09 12.59
N PRO A 32 -1.70 -6.70 11.34
CA PRO A 32 -2.11 -5.34 11.05
C PRO A 32 -3.38 -4.93 11.79
N LEU A 33 -4.33 -5.86 12.02
CA LEU A 33 -5.50 -5.59 12.86
C LEU A 33 -5.12 -5.21 14.29
N LYS A 34 -4.21 -5.97 14.92
CA LYS A 34 -3.72 -5.67 16.27
C LYS A 34 -3.01 -4.32 16.33
N ILE A 35 -2.14 -4.02 15.35
CA ILE A 35 -1.42 -2.74 15.26
C ILE A 35 -2.41 -1.56 15.16
N MET A 36 -3.43 -1.68 14.30
CA MET A 36 -4.47 -0.66 14.17
C MET A 36 -5.26 -0.49 15.48
N GLN A 37 -5.55 -1.59 16.18
CA GLN A 37 -6.31 -1.56 17.43
C GLN A 37 -5.51 -0.96 18.60
N SER A 38 -4.19 -1.10 18.62
CA SER A 38 -3.33 -0.56 19.67
C SER A 38 -2.97 0.91 19.49
N ASN A 39 -3.31 1.53 18.36
CA ASN A 39 -2.94 2.92 18.06
C ASN A 39 -4.10 3.69 17.41
N LEU A 40 -4.63 4.68 18.14
CA LEU A 40 -5.74 5.51 17.68
C LEU A 40 -5.43 6.29 16.41
N ILE A 41 -4.16 6.67 16.18
CA ILE A 41 -3.72 7.33 14.94
C ILE A 41 -3.93 6.39 13.76
N TYR A 42 -3.51 5.12 13.87
CA TYR A 42 -3.70 4.16 12.78
C TYR A 42 -5.18 3.83 12.56
N SER A 43 -5.96 3.71 13.63
CA SER A 43 -7.42 3.57 13.52
C SER A 43 -7.99 4.72 12.68
N LYS A 44 -7.66 5.97 13.03
CA LYS A 44 -8.11 7.16 12.30
C LYS A 44 -7.64 7.19 10.84
N VAL A 45 -6.38 6.84 10.59
CA VAL A 45 -5.80 6.75 9.25
C VAL A 45 -6.58 5.80 8.35
N PHE A 46 -7.02 4.64 8.86
CA PHE A 46 -7.82 3.71 8.06
C PHE A 46 -9.30 4.12 7.94
N GLN A 47 -9.82 4.95 8.84
CA GLN A 47 -11.11 5.63 8.63
C GLN A 47 -11.01 6.66 7.50
N ASP A 48 -9.89 7.39 7.45
CA ASP A 48 -9.69 8.47 6.48
C ASP A 48 -9.29 7.94 5.10
N LEU A 49 -8.70 6.74 5.01
CA LEU A 49 -8.40 6.09 3.73
C LEU A 49 -9.69 5.85 2.93
N GLY A 50 -9.80 6.45 1.76
CA GLY A 50 -10.98 6.41 0.91
C GLY A 50 -12.05 7.46 1.22
N SER A 51 -11.85 8.33 2.21
CA SER A 51 -12.80 9.41 2.53
C SER A 51 -12.80 10.49 1.43
N SER A 52 -11.63 10.80 0.88
CA SER A 52 -11.41 11.70 -0.26
C SER A 52 -10.64 10.99 -1.37
N TRP A 53 -10.84 11.44 -2.61
CA TRP A 53 -10.04 11.00 -3.77
C TRP A 53 -8.58 11.44 -3.66
N GLU A 54 -8.34 12.61 -3.06
CA GLU A 54 -7.02 13.19 -2.88
C GLU A 54 -6.36 12.67 -1.60
N LEU A 55 -5.07 12.36 -1.70
CA LEU A 55 -4.24 11.95 -0.57
C LEU A 55 -3.52 13.15 0.02
N THR A 56 -3.55 13.27 1.34
CA THR A 56 -2.71 14.25 2.06
C THR A 56 -1.36 13.62 2.41
N ASN A 57 -0.32 14.45 2.51
CA ASN A 57 0.99 13.99 2.97
C ASN A 57 0.93 13.36 4.37
N SER A 58 0.09 13.91 5.26
CA SER A 58 -0.12 13.32 6.60
C SER A 58 -0.68 11.89 6.52
N LEU A 59 -1.64 11.64 5.63
CA LEU A 59 -2.19 10.29 5.46
C LEU A 59 -1.15 9.32 4.88
N ILE A 60 -0.37 9.76 3.90
CA ILE A 60 0.72 8.97 3.30
C ILE A 60 1.77 8.60 4.37
N ASN A 61 2.26 9.59 5.11
CA ASN A 61 3.31 9.39 6.12
C ASN A 61 2.84 8.46 7.24
N ASN A 62 1.58 8.58 7.68
CA ASN A 62 1.05 7.68 8.71
C ASN A 62 0.83 6.24 8.19
N LEU A 63 0.44 6.07 6.93
CA LEU A 63 0.36 4.75 6.30
C LEU A 63 1.75 4.13 6.13
N GLU A 64 2.77 4.93 5.83
CA GLU A 64 4.16 4.49 5.79
C GLU A 64 4.64 4.02 7.17
N ALA A 65 4.44 4.83 8.21
CA ALA A 65 4.76 4.47 9.59
C ALA A 65 4.06 3.17 10.04
N PHE A 66 2.79 3.00 9.69
CA PHE A 66 2.07 1.75 9.92
C PHE A 66 2.75 0.55 9.27
N VAL A 67 3.23 0.69 8.03
CA VAL A 67 3.95 -0.39 7.33
C VAL A 67 5.31 -0.63 8.00
N CYS A 68 6.05 0.39 8.40
CA CYS A 68 7.28 0.22 9.18
C CYS A 68 7.06 -0.64 10.43
N GLU A 69 6.01 -0.35 11.19
CA GLU A 69 5.61 -1.13 12.37
C GLU A 69 5.16 -2.56 12.01
N LEU A 70 4.42 -2.73 10.91
CA LEU A 70 4.05 -4.06 10.39
C LEU A 70 5.27 -4.93 10.09
N TYR A 71 6.39 -4.31 9.72
CA TYR A 71 7.68 -4.97 9.52
C TYR A 71 8.57 -5.05 10.76
N GLY A 72 8.10 -4.53 11.91
CA GLY A 72 8.75 -4.67 13.21
C GLY A 72 9.61 -3.47 13.62
N TYR A 73 9.41 -2.30 13.00
CA TYR A 73 10.19 -1.09 13.25
C TYR A 73 9.26 0.09 13.61
N PRO A 74 8.64 0.07 14.80
CA PRO A 74 7.67 1.11 15.23
C PRO A 74 8.28 2.51 15.40
N SER A 75 9.60 2.61 15.57
CA SER A 75 10.32 3.88 15.79
C SER A 75 10.88 4.50 14.49
N THR A 76 10.43 4.04 13.33
CA THR A 76 10.88 4.56 12.02
C THR A 76 9.65 4.77 11.17
N ASP A 77 9.52 5.94 10.56
CA ASP A 77 8.44 6.28 9.63
C ASP A 77 8.89 6.23 8.16
N GLN A 78 10.18 5.99 7.90
CA GLN A 78 10.76 5.85 6.57
C GLN A 78 10.94 4.37 6.19
N ILE A 79 10.14 3.87 5.24
CA ILE A 79 10.14 2.46 4.86
C ILE A 79 11.44 2.02 4.20
N ASN A 80 12.11 2.94 3.49
CA ASN A 80 13.40 2.68 2.86
C ASN A 80 14.49 2.41 3.91
N ASP A 81 14.46 3.11 5.06
CA ASP A 81 15.39 2.86 6.17
C ASP A 81 15.13 1.49 6.80
N VAL A 82 13.86 1.11 6.96
CA VAL A 82 13.48 -0.23 7.43
C VAL A 82 14.01 -1.30 6.47
N ARG A 83 13.84 -1.07 5.16
CA ARG A 83 14.30 -1.98 4.12
C ARG A 83 15.82 -2.14 4.15
N TYR A 84 16.56 -1.04 4.35
CA TYR A 84 18.02 -1.04 4.50
C TYR A 84 18.48 -1.75 5.78
N LYS A 85 17.82 -1.50 6.92
CA LYS A 85 18.10 -2.18 8.20
C LYS A 85 17.91 -3.69 8.07
N ILE A 86 16.83 -4.13 7.44
CA ILE A 86 16.57 -5.55 7.19
C ILE A 86 17.65 -6.16 6.28
N PHE A 87 18.04 -5.45 5.23
CA PHE A 87 19.10 -5.91 4.31
C PHE A 87 20.43 -6.13 5.04
N LYS A 88 20.82 -5.16 5.88
CA LYS A 88 22.05 -5.26 6.70
C LYS A 88 22.03 -6.42 7.69
N LEU A 89 20.89 -6.68 8.33
CA LEU A 89 20.77 -7.70 9.38
C LEU A 89 20.58 -9.12 8.83
N LYS A 90 20.02 -9.27 7.63
CA LYS A 90 19.62 -10.57 7.09
C LYS A 90 20.09 -10.72 5.64
N PHE A 91 21.32 -11.21 5.47
CA PHE A 91 21.80 -11.67 4.17
C PHE A 91 21.23 -13.07 3.87
N LYS A 92 19.93 -13.16 3.58
CA LYS A 92 19.27 -14.40 3.14
C LYS A 92 18.36 -14.14 1.94
N ILE A 93 18.28 -15.10 1.04
CA ILE A 93 17.50 -15.02 -0.21
C ILE A 93 15.99 -14.92 0.06
N ASP A 94 15.51 -15.53 1.15
CA ASP A 94 14.07 -15.57 1.49
C ASP A 94 13.65 -14.54 2.56
N VAL A 95 14.30 -13.37 2.57
CA VAL A 95 13.91 -12.30 3.49
C VAL A 95 12.64 -11.64 3.00
N THR A 96 11.67 -11.54 3.90
CA THR A 96 10.43 -10.79 3.67
C THR A 96 10.71 -9.30 3.82
N PHE A 97 11.14 -8.67 2.72
CA PHE A 97 11.37 -7.22 2.68
C PHE A 97 10.05 -6.44 2.62
N PRO A 98 9.97 -5.27 3.29
CA PRO A 98 8.92 -4.30 3.01
C PRO A 98 9.05 -3.77 1.58
N PRO A 99 8.00 -3.21 0.97
CA PRO A 99 8.15 -2.46 -0.28
C PRO A 99 9.15 -1.30 -0.09
N ASN A 100 9.71 -0.79 -1.19
CA ASN A 100 10.33 0.54 -1.16
C ASN A 100 9.23 1.61 -1.12
N PHE A 101 9.62 2.87 -0.84
CA PHE A 101 8.65 3.96 -0.73
C PHE A 101 7.82 4.17 -2.01
N GLU A 102 8.42 4.13 -3.19
CA GLU A 102 7.71 4.32 -4.47
C GLU A 102 6.61 3.26 -4.68
N SER A 103 6.95 1.98 -4.53
CA SER A 103 5.98 0.88 -4.65
C SER A 103 4.90 0.97 -3.57
N LEU A 104 5.26 1.43 -2.36
CA LEU A 104 4.31 1.66 -1.29
C LEU A 104 3.37 2.82 -1.61
N LEU A 105 3.88 3.93 -2.16
CA LEU A 105 3.08 5.09 -2.55
C LEU A 105 2.08 4.73 -3.64
N LEU A 106 2.52 3.96 -4.65
CA LEU A 106 1.63 3.40 -5.66
C LEU A 106 0.58 2.50 -5.01
N GLN A 107 0.94 1.66 -4.03
CA GLN A 107 -0.05 0.89 -3.27
C GLN A 107 -1.02 1.81 -2.50
N ILE A 108 -0.56 2.86 -1.84
CA ILE A 108 -1.41 3.80 -1.09
C ILE A 108 -2.44 4.46 -2.01
N LYS A 109 -2.01 5.06 -3.13
CA LYS A 109 -2.90 5.67 -4.15
C LYS A 109 -4.02 4.73 -4.57
N ARG A 110 -3.60 3.52 -4.86
CA ARG A 110 -4.40 2.49 -5.49
C ARG A 110 -5.37 1.92 -4.42
N SER A 111 -4.97 1.83 -3.15
CA SER A 111 -5.82 1.45 -2.02
C SER A 111 -6.82 2.56 -1.66
N ASN A 112 -6.40 3.83 -1.75
CA ASN A 112 -7.29 4.98 -1.53
C ASN A 112 -8.43 4.99 -2.55
N TYR A 113 -8.12 4.75 -3.82
CA TYR A 113 -9.13 4.66 -4.88
C TYR A 113 -10.15 3.55 -4.60
N GLN A 114 -9.68 2.32 -4.31
CA GLN A 114 -10.57 1.21 -3.99
C GLN A 114 -11.43 1.49 -2.73
N ALA A 115 -10.84 2.08 -1.70
CA ALA A 115 -11.58 2.48 -0.51
C ALA A 115 -12.63 3.56 -0.81
N ASN A 116 -12.35 4.50 -1.72
CA ASN A 116 -13.34 5.50 -2.15
C ASN A 116 -14.55 4.85 -2.81
N ILE A 117 -14.32 3.89 -3.71
CA ILE A 117 -15.38 3.12 -4.37
C ILE A 117 -16.21 2.37 -3.33
N HIS A 118 -15.56 1.59 -2.46
CA HIS A 118 -16.25 0.77 -1.47
C HIS A 118 -17.05 1.61 -0.46
N ARG A 119 -16.51 2.76 -0.01
CA ARG A 119 -17.22 3.69 0.89
C ARG A 119 -18.44 4.33 0.23
N ARG A 120 -18.52 4.33 -1.10
CA ARG A 120 -19.60 4.91 -1.89
C ARG A 120 -20.46 3.84 -2.57
N CYS A 121 -20.39 2.57 -2.15
CA CYS A 121 -21.08 1.46 -2.80
C CYS A 121 -22.61 1.61 -2.88
N LEU A 122 -23.21 2.41 -1.98
CA LEU A 122 -24.64 2.69 -1.97
C LEU A 122 -25.04 3.91 -2.83
N LYS A 123 -24.08 4.60 -3.45
CA LYS A 123 -24.37 5.72 -4.35
C LYS A 123 -24.63 5.19 -5.76
N ASN A 124 -25.75 5.60 -6.35
CA ASN A 124 -26.11 5.23 -7.72
C ASN A 124 -25.10 5.74 -8.76
N TYR A 125 -24.47 6.88 -8.51
CA TYR A 125 -23.45 7.46 -9.37
C TYR A 125 -22.24 7.85 -8.52
N ILE A 126 -21.11 7.18 -8.78
CA ILE A 126 -19.82 7.49 -8.18
C ILE A 126 -19.04 8.22 -9.26
N ASP A 127 -18.95 9.55 -9.15
CA ASP A 127 -18.15 10.39 -10.04
C ASP A 127 -16.65 10.15 -9.78
N ALA A 128 -16.20 8.97 -10.18
CA ALA A 128 -14.87 8.47 -9.88
C ALA A 128 -13.87 9.04 -10.90
N PRO A 129 -12.72 9.54 -10.45
CA PRO A 129 -11.67 9.97 -11.36
C PRO A 129 -11.12 8.78 -12.14
N ILE A 130 -10.42 9.09 -13.24
CA ILE A 130 -9.76 8.08 -14.07
C ILE A 130 -8.68 7.37 -13.24
N THR A 131 -8.61 6.04 -13.38
CA THR A 131 -7.75 5.16 -12.57
C THR A 131 -6.26 5.33 -12.86
N SER A 132 -5.87 5.87 -14.02
CA SER A 132 -4.47 5.98 -14.45
C SER A 132 -3.60 6.83 -13.52
N ALA A 133 -4.16 7.83 -12.84
CA ALA A 133 -3.44 8.63 -11.85
C ALA A 133 -3.31 7.94 -10.47
N SER A 134 -4.01 6.81 -10.27
CA SER A 134 -4.16 6.14 -8.98
C SER A 134 -3.31 4.88 -8.85
N GLY A 135 -2.20 4.77 -9.58
CA GLY A 135 -1.28 3.64 -9.51
C GLY A 135 -1.65 2.45 -10.41
N TRP A 136 -2.46 2.69 -11.43
CA TRP A 136 -2.70 1.77 -12.54
C TRP A 136 -2.27 2.43 -13.85
N VAL A 137 -2.01 1.62 -14.88
CA VAL A 137 -1.84 2.07 -16.25
C VAL A 137 -2.95 1.48 -17.11
N ILE A 138 -3.40 2.24 -18.10
CA ILE A 138 -4.34 1.76 -19.11
C ILE A 138 -3.49 1.26 -20.28
N CYS A 139 -3.51 -0.04 -20.51
CA CYS A 139 -2.86 -0.69 -21.64
C CYS A 139 -3.96 -1.18 -22.58
N ASP A 140 -4.09 -0.52 -23.72
CA ASP A 140 -5.17 -0.71 -24.69
C ASP A 140 -6.57 -0.52 -24.07
N LYS A 141 -7.23 -1.64 -23.73
CA LYS A 141 -8.57 -1.70 -23.10
C LYS A 141 -8.56 -2.31 -21.71
N ASN A 142 -7.37 -2.65 -21.19
CA ASN A 142 -7.20 -3.30 -19.90
C ASN A 142 -6.54 -2.37 -18.89
N ILE A 143 -6.88 -2.55 -17.62
CA ILE A 143 -6.26 -1.84 -16.50
C ILE A 143 -5.21 -2.77 -15.89
N SER A 144 -3.95 -2.35 -15.92
CA SER A 144 -2.83 -3.10 -15.37
C SER A 144 -2.23 -2.36 -14.16
N VAL A 145 -1.72 -3.12 -13.18
CA VAL A 145 -1.09 -2.52 -11.99
C VAL A 145 0.25 -1.89 -12.37
N GLN A 146 0.44 -0.62 -12.02
CA GLN A 146 1.75 0.00 -12.08
C GLN A 146 2.55 -0.38 -10.82
N TRP A 147 3.56 -1.24 -10.99
CA TRP A 147 4.39 -1.72 -9.88
C TRP A 147 5.51 -0.76 -9.49
N SER A 148 6.05 -0.06 -10.49
CA SER A 148 7.14 0.90 -10.35
C SER A 148 7.02 1.98 -11.43
N THR A 149 7.44 3.19 -11.10
CA THR A 149 7.70 4.31 -12.02
C THR A 149 9.17 4.35 -12.45
N MET A 150 10.04 3.73 -11.66
CA MET A 150 11.47 3.62 -11.91
C MET A 150 11.83 2.31 -12.62
N PRO A 151 12.92 2.28 -13.40
CA PRO A 151 13.41 1.04 -13.98
C PRO A 151 13.75 0.04 -12.88
N ILE A 152 13.38 -1.23 -13.09
CA ILE A 152 13.54 -2.33 -12.11
C ILE A 152 15.02 -2.55 -11.78
N ALA A 153 15.90 -2.31 -12.75
CA ALA A 153 17.34 -2.37 -12.63
C ALA A 153 17.95 -1.28 -13.53
N PRO A 154 19.20 -0.86 -13.27
CA PRO A 154 19.93 0.01 -14.20
C PRO A 154 19.94 -0.56 -15.63
N ASP A 155 19.90 0.32 -16.62
CA ASP A 155 19.75 -0.05 -18.04
C ASP A 155 20.79 -1.07 -18.53
N PHE A 156 21.99 -1.04 -17.97
CA PHE A 156 23.04 -2.00 -18.29
C PHE A 156 22.66 -3.44 -17.93
N PHE A 157 21.99 -3.67 -16.80
CA PHE A 157 21.48 -4.99 -16.40
C PHE A 157 20.24 -5.40 -17.20
N ALA A 158 19.40 -4.43 -17.59
CA ALA A 158 18.21 -4.70 -18.38
C ALA A 158 18.55 -5.32 -19.75
N LYS A 159 19.60 -4.81 -20.41
CA LYS A 159 20.05 -5.27 -21.74
C LYS A 159 20.75 -6.63 -21.73
N THR A 160 21.33 -7.04 -20.61
CA THR A 160 22.21 -8.23 -20.53
C THR A 160 21.59 -9.41 -19.80
N HIS A 161 20.68 -9.18 -18.85
CA HIS A 161 20.23 -10.23 -17.93
C HIS A 161 18.72 -10.28 -17.66
N LEU A 162 17.93 -9.31 -18.12
CA LEU A 162 16.48 -9.25 -17.88
C LEU A 162 15.70 -9.29 -19.20
N LEU A 163 15.82 -10.41 -19.92
CA LEU A 163 14.90 -10.77 -20.99
C LEU A 163 13.64 -11.40 -20.37
N CYS A 164 12.82 -10.58 -19.70
CA CYS A 164 11.46 -10.98 -19.40
C CYS A 164 10.54 -9.96 -20.06
N MET A 165 10.10 -10.30 -21.28
CA MET A 165 9.04 -9.58 -21.97
C MET A 165 7.72 -9.99 -21.33
N CYS A 166 7.15 -9.08 -20.56
CA CYS A 166 5.73 -9.07 -20.22
C CYS A 166 5.04 -8.09 -21.16
#